data_AF-A0A957W6D3-F1
#
_entry.id   AF-A0A957W6D3-F1
#
_cell.length_a   1.000
_cell.length_b   1.000
_cell.length_c   1.000
_cell.angle_alpha   90.00
_cell.angle_beta   90.00
_cell.angle_gamma   90.00
#
_symmetry.space_group_name_H-M   'P 1'
#
loop_
_entity.id
_entity.type
_entity.pdbx_description
1 polymer ?
#
loop_
_entity_poly.entity_id
_entity_poly.type
_entity_poly.pdbx_seq_one_letter_code
_entity_poly.pdbx_strand_id
1 'polypeptide(L)'
;MATIPEMVSYLQYGRAVLFEAIAGLSRRELTEIEIYPGWTMKEVLAHIIGWDEQVIKNLILIEQGQADQIDYLDAEEHNRAAVARWRDKSWREVLAAVHHSYQQIVDMIAALDYPEIDRRYERRGRIITIRSYIIETMVEHIRQHAAEIELWRQSLDDEIDPAAIVLQMKQSRAEFMAILDTVDEVEAIDKHAAGHWSISDLVGHVADWEQRMLQAARHIYDPALPAVPPVDDYALDWDEVLVARRAGKSWPENHHDLLKIQVAVDNFLIDLLPGDWKLRGPFPWPDDQGSLAELIANIGWHYDNHTPKLRESIRD
;
A
#
# COMPACT_ATOMS: atom_id res chain seq x y z
N MET A 1 -9.43 -36.41 16.15
CA MET A 1 -8.43 -36.70 15.09
C MET A 1 -8.81 -35.78 13.95
N ALA A 2 -7.99 -34.77 13.68
CA ALA A 2 -8.35 -33.70 12.74
C ALA A 2 -7.92 -34.08 11.32
N THR A 3 -8.89 -34.24 10.42
CA THR A 3 -8.86 -34.67 9.02
C THR A 3 -8.01 -33.77 8.11
N ILE A 4 -7.71 -34.23 6.89
CA ILE A 4 -7.02 -33.44 5.85
C ILE A 4 -7.77 -32.11 5.58
N PRO A 5 -9.10 -32.09 5.36
CA PRO A 5 -9.85 -30.84 5.20
C PRO A 5 -9.73 -29.89 6.40
N GLU A 6 -9.69 -30.41 7.63
CA GLU A 6 -9.50 -29.58 8.84
C GLU A 6 -8.08 -28.97 8.88
N MET A 7 -7.05 -29.71 8.44
CA MET A 7 -5.68 -29.18 8.34
C MET A 7 -5.54 -28.12 7.26
N VAL A 8 -6.14 -28.35 6.09
CA VAL A 8 -6.19 -27.36 5.01
C VAL A 8 -6.92 -26.10 5.49
N SER A 9 -8.06 -26.26 6.15
CA SER A 9 -8.81 -25.13 6.72
C SER A 9 -8.00 -24.35 7.75
N TYR A 10 -7.20 -25.05 8.57
CA TYR A 10 -6.34 -24.40 9.57
C TYR A 10 -5.19 -23.61 8.93
N LEU A 11 -4.56 -24.15 7.89
CA LEU A 11 -3.59 -23.41 7.08
C LEU A 11 -4.22 -22.17 6.43
N GLN A 12 -5.44 -22.32 5.88
CA GLN A 12 -6.18 -21.23 5.22
C GLN A 12 -6.52 -20.13 6.21
N TYR A 13 -6.94 -20.50 7.40
CA TYR A 13 -7.14 -19.56 8.50
C TYR A 13 -5.87 -18.77 8.81
N GLY A 14 -4.73 -19.46 8.99
CA GLY A 14 -3.44 -18.80 9.27
C GLY A 14 -3.08 -17.75 8.21
N ARG A 15 -3.18 -18.13 6.93
CA ARG A 15 -2.87 -17.21 5.83
C ARG A 15 -3.88 -16.08 5.69
N ALA A 16 -5.16 -16.33 5.89
CA ALA A 16 -6.20 -15.31 5.84
C ALA A 16 -5.98 -14.22 6.90
N VAL A 17 -5.58 -14.60 8.11
CA VAL A 17 -5.28 -13.64 9.19
C VAL A 17 -4.14 -12.69 8.82
N LEU A 18 -3.09 -13.18 8.12
CA LEU A 18 -2.03 -12.31 7.61
C LEU A 18 -2.52 -11.34 6.53
N PHE A 19 -3.33 -11.83 5.58
CA PHE A 19 -3.84 -10.99 4.50
C PHE A 19 -4.82 -9.93 5.01
N GLU A 20 -5.63 -10.27 6.00
CA GLU A 20 -6.47 -9.31 6.71
C GLU A 20 -5.61 -8.23 7.37
N ALA A 21 -4.54 -8.63 8.05
CA ALA A 21 -3.65 -7.67 8.74
C ALA A 21 -2.97 -6.68 7.81
N ILE A 22 -2.77 -7.00 6.53
CA ILE A 22 -2.21 -6.08 5.53
C ILE A 22 -3.28 -5.40 4.66
N ALA A 23 -4.55 -5.77 4.78
CA ALA A 23 -5.63 -5.20 3.99
C ALA A 23 -5.87 -3.73 4.37
N GLY A 24 -6.05 -2.85 3.38
CA GLY A 24 -6.24 -1.42 3.62
C GLY A 24 -4.95 -0.63 3.89
N LEU A 25 -3.78 -1.28 3.87
CA LEU A 25 -2.50 -0.58 3.90
C LEU A 25 -2.23 0.12 2.57
N SER A 26 -1.61 1.29 2.64
CA SER A 26 -1.13 2.02 1.48
C SER A 26 0.14 1.45 0.91
N ARG A 27 0.43 1.74 -0.35
CA ARG A 27 1.69 1.36 -0.98
C ARG A 27 2.88 1.87 -0.18
N ARG A 28 2.80 3.07 0.37
CA ARG A 28 3.82 3.65 1.24
C ARG A 28 4.02 2.82 2.50
N GLU A 29 2.94 2.48 3.20
CA GLU A 29 2.96 1.58 4.35
C GLU A 29 3.54 0.19 4.01
N LEU A 30 3.26 -0.32 2.80
CA LEU A 30 3.69 -1.65 2.37
C LEU A 30 5.16 -1.70 1.94
N THR A 31 5.72 -0.63 1.39
CA THR A 31 7.03 -0.67 0.72
C THR A 31 8.07 0.34 1.19
N GLU A 32 7.69 1.30 2.04
CA GLU A 32 8.58 2.40 2.44
C GLU A 32 8.68 2.56 3.96
N ILE A 33 7.57 2.34 4.68
CA ILE A 33 7.57 2.45 6.14
C ILE A 33 8.08 1.15 6.75
N GLU A 34 9.08 1.27 7.62
CA GLU A 34 9.64 0.14 8.33
C GLU A 34 8.69 -0.34 9.44
N ILE A 35 8.47 -1.65 9.50
CA ILE A 35 7.79 -2.34 10.62
C ILE A 35 8.82 -2.83 11.64
N TYR A 36 10.00 -3.23 11.19
CA TYR A 36 11.17 -3.50 12.02
C TYR A 36 12.37 -2.73 11.46
N PRO A 37 13.43 -2.48 12.25
CA PRO A 37 14.63 -1.82 11.74
C PRO A 37 15.16 -2.49 10.45
N GLY A 38 15.11 -1.76 9.34
CA GLY A 38 15.54 -2.21 8.01
C GLY A 38 14.58 -3.13 7.25
N TRP A 39 13.33 -3.30 7.72
CA TRP A 39 12.31 -4.17 7.10
C TRP A 39 10.98 -3.43 6.92
N THR A 40 10.51 -3.34 5.68
CA THR A 40 9.12 -2.96 5.36
C THR A 40 8.24 -4.20 5.28
N MET A 41 6.93 -4.02 5.07
CA MET A 41 6.02 -5.15 4.86
C MET A 41 6.44 -6.03 3.67
N LYS A 42 6.98 -5.42 2.61
CA LYS A 42 7.51 -6.16 1.46
C LYS A 42 8.61 -7.13 1.87
N GLU A 43 9.52 -6.71 2.75
CA GLU A 43 10.57 -7.59 3.28
C GLU A 43 10.01 -8.70 4.19
N VAL A 44 8.99 -8.40 5.00
CA VAL A 44 8.30 -9.42 5.82
C VAL A 44 7.69 -10.51 4.92
N LEU A 45 7.01 -10.12 3.84
CA LEU A 45 6.45 -11.10 2.89
C LEU A 45 7.54 -11.86 2.13
N ALA A 46 8.65 -11.21 1.75
CA ALA A 46 9.79 -11.88 1.13
C ALA A 46 10.40 -12.96 2.03
N HIS A 47 10.53 -12.68 3.33
CA HIS A 47 10.92 -13.65 4.36
C HIS A 47 9.95 -14.82 4.43
N ILE A 48 8.64 -14.55 4.47
CA ILE A 48 7.61 -15.60 4.52
C ILE A 48 7.69 -16.49 3.27
N ILE A 49 7.88 -15.93 2.08
CA ILE A 49 8.10 -16.70 0.84
C ILE A 49 9.32 -17.63 1.00
N GLY A 50 10.42 -17.11 1.56
CA GLY A 50 11.62 -17.92 1.82
C GLY A 50 11.36 -19.12 2.73
N TRP A 51 10.53 -18.96 3.77
CA TRP A 51 10.14 -20.07 4.65
C TRP A 51 9.13 -21.02 4.02
N ASP A 52 8.19 -20.52 3.22
CA ASP A 52 7.26 -21.35 2.44
C ASP A 52 8.03 -22.26 1.47
N GLU A 53 9.00 -21.70 0.73
CA GLU A 53 9.89 -22.49 -0.15
C GLU A 53 10.65 -23.58 0.62
N GLN A 54 11.09 -23.28 1.85
CA GLN A 54 11.76 -24.27 2.68
C GLN A 54 10.80 -25.35 3.18
N VAL A 55 9.56 -24.99 3.52
CA VAL A 55 8.51 -25.95 3.87
C VAL A 55 8.24 -26.90 2.71
N ILE A 56 8.11 -26.40 1.48
CA ILE A 56 7.88 -27.22 0.28
C ILE A 56 9.00 -28.26 0.14
N LYS A 57 10.27 -27.85 0.26
CA LYS A 57 11.43 -28.76 0.24
C LYS A 57 11.35 -29.81 1.35
N ASN A 58 10.98 -29.40 2.56
CA ASN A 58 10.87 -30.30 3.71
C ASN A 58 9.75 -31.32 3.52
N LEU A 59 8.58 -30.91 2.99
CA LEU A 59 7.47 -31.80 2.70
C LEU A 59 7.86 -32.89 1.69
N ILE A 60 8.55 -32.52 0.61
CA ILE A 60 9.07 -33.48 -0.38
C ILE A 60 9.97 -34.52 0.28
N LEU A 61 10.90 -34.09 1.15
CA LEU A 61 11.79 -35.01 1.87
C LEU A 61 11.02 -35.94 2.83
N ILE A 62 10.02 -35.41 3.54
CA ILE A 62 9.20 -36.21 4.46
C ILE A 62 8.43 -37.28 3.70
N GLU A 63 7.75 -36.91 2.59
CA GLU A 63 6.99 -37.84 1.75
C GLU A 63 7.87 -38.95 1.15
N GLN A 64 9.13 -38.63 0.84
CA GLN A 64 10.11 -39.60 0.35
C GLN A 64 10.73 -40.46 1.47
N GLY A 65 10.33 -40.26 2.73
CA GLY A 65 10.89 -40.96 3.89
C GLY A 65 12.32 -40.53 4.24
N GLN A 66 12.74 -39.34 3.81
CA GLN A 66 14.08 -38.76 3.94
C GLN A 66 14.10 -37.58 4.92
N ALA A 67 13.27 -37.62 5.96
CA ALA A 67 13.16 -36.54 6.95
C ALA A 67 14.48 -36.25 7.71
N ASP A 68 15.40 -37.22 7.76
CA ASP A 68 16.74 -37.09 8.34
C ASP A 68 17.67 -36.18 7.51
N GLN A 69 17.37 -36.02 6.22
CA GLN A 69 18.08 -35.12 5.31
C GLN A 69 17.63 -33.66 5.42
N ILE A 70 16.58 -33.36 6.20
CA ILE A 70 16.15 -31.98 6.43
C ILE A 70 17.23 -31.22 7.20
N ASP A 71 17.84 -30.25 6.55
CA ASP A 71 18.91 -29.44 7.13
C ASP A 71 18.47 -28.53 8.26
N TYR A 72 19.44 -28.15 9.10
CA TYR A 72 19.29 -27.02 10.00
C TYR A 72 19.77 -25.79 9.27
N LEU A 73 18.89 -24.79 9.14
CA LEU A 73 19.25 -23.50 8.56
C LEU A 73 19.55 -22.50 9.67
N ASP A 74 20.55 -21.66 9.42
CA ASP A 74 20.69 -20.42 10.16
C ASP A 74 19.55 -19.48 9.74
N ALA A 75 18.64 -19.19 10.67
CA ALA A 75 17.44 -18.41 10.37
C ALA A 75 17.77 -17.02 9.85
N GLU A 76 18.80 -16.37 10.40
CA GLU A 76 19.19 -15.02 10.01
C GLU A 76 19.81 -14.99 8.61
N GLU A 77 20.66 -15.96 8.28
CA GLU A 77 21.21 -16.10 6.93
C GLU A 77 20.12 -16.39 5.90
N HIS A 78 19.18 -17.29 6.23
CA HIS A 78 18.05 -17.61 5.37
C HIS A 78 17.14 -16.41 5.13
N ASN A 79 16.80 -15.66 6.19
CA ASN A 79 15.99 -14.45 6.11
C ASN A 79 16.65 -13.39 5.24
N ARG A 80 17.95 -13.12 5.45
CA ARG A 80 18.71 -12.16 4.62
C ARG A 80 18.73 -12.58 3.15
N ALA A 81 18.95 -13.87 2.88
CA ALA A 81 18.96 -14.38 1.51
C ALA A 81 17.58 -14.25 0.85
N ALA A 82 16.51 -14.57 1.58
CA ALA A 82 15.14 -14.43 1.08
C ALA A 82 14.82 -12.97 0.73
N VAL A 83 15.06 -12.04 1.67
CA VAL A 83 14.86 -10.60 1.45
C VAL A 83 15.69 -10.09 0.27
N ALA A 84 16.97 -10.45 0.18
CA ALA A 84 17.84 -10.00 -0.90
C ALA A 84 17.33 -10.44 -2.29
N ARG A 85 16.74 -11.64 -2.42
CA ARG A 85 16.18 -12.13 -3.70
C ARG A 85 14.98 -11.34 -4.18
N TRP A 86 14.20 -10.76 -3.27
CA TRP A 86 12.96 -10.05 -3.58
C TRP A 86 13.09 -8.52 -3.54
N ARG A 87 14.27 -7.99 -3.18
CA ARG A 87 14.51 -6.55 -3.02
C ARG A 87 14.11 -5.73 -4.24
N ASP A 88 14.54 -6.14 -5.43
CA ASP A 88 14.30 -5.41 -6.68
C ASP A 88 12.96 -5.77 -7.34
N LYS A 89 12.15 -6.62 -6.68
CA LYS A 89 10.83 -7.01 -7.18
C LYS A 89 9.78 -5.99 -6.80
N SER A 90 8.81 -5.82 -7.70
CA SER A 90 7.63 -5.01 -7.46
C SER A 90 6.77 -5.62 -6.36
N TRP A 91 5.99 -4.77 -5.67
CA TRP A 91 5.00 -5.22 -4.69
C TRP A 91 4.09 -6.32 -5.25
N ARG A 92 3.59 -6.13 -6.48
CA ARG A 92 2.73 -7.10 -7.16
C ARG A 92 3.41 -8.45 -7.39
N GLU A 93 4.69 -8.48 -7.75
CA GLU A 93 5.46 -9.72 -7.88
C GLU A 93 5.61 -10.44 -6.54
N VAL A 94 5.92 -9.71 -5.46
CA VAL A 94 6.03 -10.27 -4.11
C VAL A 94 4.69 -10.84 -3.64
N LEU A 95 3.60 -10.09 -3.83
CA LEU A 95 2.26 -10.53 -3.45
C LEU A 95 1.83 -11.79 -4.23
N ALA A 96 2.07 -11.83 -5.55
CA ALA A 96 1.80 -13.00 -6.35
C ALA A 96 2.62 -14.23 -5.89
N ALA A 97 3.88 -14.01 -5.52
CA ALA A 97 4.76 -15.07 -5.05
C ALA A 97 4.33 -15.66 -3.70
N VAL A 98 3.93 -14.83 -2.73
CA VAL A 98 3.44 -15.35 -1.44
C VAL A 98 2.13 -16.12 -1.58
N HIS A 99 1.25 -15.72 -2.49
CA HIS A 99 0.07 -16.51 -2.82
C HIS A 99 0.46 -17.84 -3.47
N HIS A 100 1.40 -17.82 -4.41
CA HIS A 100 1.82 -19.01 -5.13
C HIS A 100 2.49 -20.04 -4.22
N SER A 101 3.48 -19.63 -3.41
CA SER A 101 4.19 -20.52 -2.49
C SER A 101 3.24 -21.15 -1.48
N TYR A 102 2.29 -20.36 -0.96
CA TYR A 102 1.29 -20.85 -0.04
C TYR A 102 0.32 -21.86 -0.69
N GLN A 103 -0.16 -21.58 -1.91
CA GLN A 103 -1.05 -22.49 -2.62
C GLN A 103 -0.39 -23.85 -2.88
N GLN A 104 0.90 -23.86 -3.25
CA GLN A 104 1.66 -25.10 -3.40
C GLN A 104 1.66 -25.94 -2.13
N ILE A 105 1.85 -25.32 -0.97
CA ILE A 105 1.83 -26.03 0.33
C ILE A 105 0.43 -26.60 0.60
N VAL A 106 -0.63 -25.82 0.36
CA VAL A 106 -2.01 -26.30 0.53
C VAL A 106 -2.29 -27.50 -0.38
N ASP A 107 -1.88 -27.44 -1.64
CA ASP A 107 -2.10 -28.52 -2.60
C ASP A 107 -1.35 -29.79 -2.20
N MET A 108 -0.10 -29.66 -1.72
CA MET A 108 0.67 -30.78 -1.19
C MET A 108 -0.03 -31.42 0.01
N ILE A 109 -0.45 -30.63 0.99
CA ILE A 109 -1.15 -31.15 2.18
C ILE A 109 -2.51 -31.77 1.81
N ALA A 110 -3.24 -31.20 0.86
CA ALA A 110 -4.52 -31.73 0.40
C ALA A 110 -4.39 -33.07 -0.34
N ALA A 111 -3.22 -33.34 -0.94
CA ALA A 111 -2.93 -34.58 -1.64
C ALA A 111 -2.47 -35.74 -0.72
N LEU A 112 -2.20 -35.46 0.56
CA LEU A 112 -1.78 -36.48 1.52
C LEU A 112 -2.94 -37.39 1.93
N ASP A 113 -2.61 -38.64 2.25
CA ASP A 113 -3.52 -39.51 3.00
C ASP A 113 -3.58 -39.09 4.47
N TYR A 114 -4.77 -39.14 5.10
CA TYR A 114 -4.95 -38.68 6.47
C TYR A 114 -3.94 -39.25 7.50
N PRO A 115 -3.61 -40.55 7.49
CA PRO A 115 -2.63 -41.11 8.42
C PRO A 115 -1.21 -40.54 8.25
N GLU A 116 -0.87 -40.01 7.08
CA GLU A 116 0.47 -39.45 6.80
C GLU A 116 0.74 -38.15 7.57
N ILE A 117 -0.30 -37.37 7.88
CA ILE A 117 -0.15 -36.14 8.69
C ILE A 117 0.47 -36.43 10.06
N ASP A 118 0.01 -37.52 10.69
CA ASP A 118 0.37 -37.93 12.05
C ASP A 118 1.47 -39.01 12.08
N ARG A 119 1.97 -39.41 10.90
CA ARG A 119 3.07 -40.37 10.81
C ARG A 119 4.33 -39.78 11.43
N ARG A 120 5.00 -40.62 12.21
CA ARG A 120 6.24 -40.26 12.92
C ARG A 120 7.42 -40.45 11.99
N TYR A 121 8.18 -39.39 11.80
CA TYR A 121 9.42 -39.38 11.05
C TYR A 121 10.59 -39.06 11.96
N GLU A 122 11.73 -39.69 11.76
CA GLU A 122 12.95 -39.34 12.47
C GLU A 122 13.73 -38.27 11.68
N ARG A 123 13.99 -37.15 12.33
CA ARG A 123 14.85 -36.08 11.84
C ARG A 123 15.99 -35.91 12.83
N ARG A 124 17.18 -36.45 12.50
CA ARG A 124 18.42 -36.31 13.28
C ARG A 124 18.20 -36.57 14.79
N GLY A 125 17.57 -37.69 15.14
CA GLY A 125 17.31 -38.09 16.53
C GLY A 125 16.10 -37.42 17.20
N ARG A 126 15.33 -36.59 16.47
CA ARG A 126 14.05 -36.04 16.94
C ARG A 126 12.91 -36.63 16.13
N ILE A 127 11.81 -36.95 16.80
CA ILE A 127 10.58 -37.36 16.10
C ILE A 127 9.78 -36.12 15.71
N ILE A 128 9.40 -36.05 14.45
CA ILE A 128 8.54 -35.02 13.88
C ILE A 128 7.30 -35.64 13.21
N THR A 129 6.28 -34.83 12.98
CA THR A 129 5.10 -35.15 12.17
C THR A 129 4.82 -33.97 11.23
N ILE A 130 4.10 -34.19 10.13
CA ILE A 130 3.69 -33.08 9.25
C ILE A 130 2.79 -32.11 10.02
N ARG A 131 1.91 -32.61 10.89
CA ARG A 131 1.08 -31.78 11.78
C ARG A 131 1.90 -30.80 12.60
N SER A 132 2.80 -31.32 13.43
CA SER A 132 3.47 -30.51 14.45
C SER A 132 4.64 -29.69 13.88
N TYR A 133 5.35 -30.24 12.89
CA TYR A 133 6.57 -29.60 12.38
C TYR A 133 6.28 -28.61 11.25
N ILE A 134 5.28 -28.90 10.41
CA ILE A 134 4.92 -28.05 9.27
C ILE A 134 3.70 -27.21 9.61
N ILE A 135 2.54 -27.85 9.77
CA ILE A 135 1.25 -27.14 9.81
C ILE A 135 1.17 -26.20 11.02
N GLU A 136 1.39 -26.73 12.23
CA GLU A 136 1.28 -25.93 13.47
C GLU A 136 2.34 -24.82 13.53
N THR A 137 3.59 -25.12 13.19
CA THR A 137 4.68 -24.13 13.13
C THR A 137 4.36 -23.01 12.15
N MET A 138 3.89 -23.33 10.95
CA MET A 138 3.56 -22.31 9.94
C MET A 138 2.42 -21.42 10.41
N VAL A 139 1.32 -22.02 10.90
CA VAL A 139 0.16 -21.23 11.32
C VAL A 139 0.51 -20.33 12.50
N GLU A 140 1.28 -20.83 13.47
CA GLU A 140 1.71 -20.00 14.59
C GLU A 140 2.64 -18.86 14.15
N HIS A 141 3.61 -19.14 13.28
CA HIS A 141 4.53 -18.13 12.75
C HIS A 141 3.79 -17.02 11.99
N ILE A 142 2.84 -17.38 11.13
CA ILE A 142 2.05 -16.40 10.37
C ILE A 142 1.12 -15.59 11.27
N ARG A 143 0.54 -16.22 12.30
CA ARG A 143 -0.30 -15.51 13.28
C ARG A 143 0.50 -14.55 14.14
N GLN A 144 1.73 -14.90 14.50
CA GLN A 144 2.63 -14.00 15.20
C GLN A 144 2.89 -12.74 14.35
N HIS A 145 3.28 -12.91 13.08
CA HIS A 145 3.50 -11.77 12.19
C HIS A 145 2.23 -10.94 11.97
N ALA A 146 1.07 -11.56 11.81
CA ALA A 146 -0.18 -10.82 11.70
C ALA A 146 -0.46 -9.96 12.94
N ALA A 147 -0.21 -10.48 14.16
CA ALA A 147 -0.35 -9.71 15.38
C ALA A 147 0.66 -8.55 15.48
N GLU A 148 1.90 -8.77 15.06
CA GLU A 148 2.94 -7.72 15.00
C GLU A 148 2.55 -6.61 14.01
N ILE A 149 2.00 -6.98 12.86
CA ILE A 149 1.48 -6.04 11.86
C ILE A 149 0.33 -5.21 12.42
N GLU A 150 -0.63 -5.83 13.10
CA GLU A 150 -1.75 -5.11 13.70
C GLU A 150 -1.31 -4.10 14.75
N LEU A 151 -0.31 -4.45 15.58
CA LEU A 151 0.25 -3.53 16.56
C LEU A 151 0.99 -2.36 15.88
N TRP A 152 1.76 -2.65 14.84
CA TRP A 152 2.42 -1.61 14.05
C TRP A 152 1.41 -0.67 13.39
N ARG A 153 0.33 -1.20 12.81
CA ARG A 153 -0.76 -0.39 12.25
C ARG A 153 -1.40 0.53 13.28
N GLN A 154 -1.67 0.01 14.47
CA GLN A 154 -2.20 0.81 15.57
C GLN A 154 -1.25 1.94 15.94
N SER A 155 0.08 1.70 15.95
CA SER A 155 1.05 2.76 16.20
C SER A 155 1.03 3.85 15.12
N LEU A 156 0.89 3.50 13.83
CA LEU A 156 0.75 4.49 12.76
C LEU A 156 -0.52 5.32 12.94
N ASP A 157 -1.63 4.67 13.25
CA ASP A 157 -2.91 5.34 13.47
C ASP A 157 -2.88 6.24 14.71
N ASP A 158 -2.09 5.91 15.73
CA ASP A 158 -1.93 6.70 16.95
C ASP A 158 -0.97 7.89 16.78
N GLU A 159 -0.09 7.84 15.78
CA GLU A 159 0.79 8.95 15.37
C GLU A 159 0.08 10.00 14.50
N ILE A 160 -1.16 9.73 14.07
CA ILE A 160 -1.94 10.69 13.27
C ILE A 160 -2.24 11.94 14.12
N ASP A 161 -1.72 13.09 13.66
CA ASP A 161 -2.06 14.42 14.18
C ASP A 161 -2.85 15.20 13.11
N PRO A 162 -4.21 15.20 13.20
CA PRO A 162 -5.06 15.94 12.29
C PRO A 162 -4.73 17.43 12.19
N ALA A 163 -4.38 18.06 13.32
CA ALA A 163 -4.12 19.50 13.35
C ALA A 163 -2.82 19.83 12.60
N ALA A 164 -1.77 19.02 12.78
CA ALA A 164 -0.53 19.18 12.04
C ALA A 164 -0.72 18.94 10.54
N ILE A 165 -1.47 17.90 10.14
CA ILE A 165 -1.76 17.60 8.73
C ILE A 165 -2.51 18.76 8.06
N VAL A 166 -3.59 19.26 8.69
CA VAL A 166 -4.36 20.39 8.16
C VAL A 166 -3.52 21.66 8.09
N LEU A 167 -2.70 21.93 9.11
CA LEU A 167 -1.81 23.09 9.12
C LEU A 167 -0.81 23.03 7.97
N GLN A 168 -0.13 21.89 7.78
CA GLN A 168 0.83 21.72 6.69
C GLN A 168 0.16 21.88 5.33
N MET A 169 -0.98 21.21 5.09
CA MET A 169 -1.73 21.35 3.85
C MET A 169 -2.09 22.81 3.54
N LYS A 170 -2.53 23.56 4.56
CA LYS A 170 -2.86 24.98 4.42
C LYS A 170 -1.64 25.86 4.14
N GLN A 171 -0.49 25.54 4.72
CA GLN A 171 0.77 26.25 4.45
C GLN A 171 1.21 26.03 3.00
N SER A 172 1.27 24.78 2.53
CA SER A 172 1.60 24.44 1.13
C SER A 172 0.69 25.16 0.13
N ARG A 173 -0.63 25.18 0.41
CA ARG A 173 -1.60 25.95 -0.38
C ARG A 173 -1.31 27.44 -0.36
N ALA A 174 -1.10 28.03 0.82
CA ALA A 174 -0.87 29.46 0.95
C ALA A 174 0.39 29.92 0.21
N GLU A 175 1.46 29.11 0.25
CA GLU A 175 2.68 29.39 -0.50
C GLU A 175 2.47 29.37 -2.01
N PHE A 176 1.72 28.39 -2.52
CA PHE A 176 1.36 28.32 -3.93
C PHE A 176 0.50 29.53 -4.36
N MET A 177 -0.53 29.86 -3.58
CA MET A 177 -1.44 30.98 -3.86
C MET A 177 -0.72 32.34 -3.81
N ALA A 178 0.20 32.53 -2.86
CA ALA A 178 0.97 33.78 -2.74
C ALA A 178 1.80 34.07 -4.01
N ILE A 179 2.21 33.03 -4.74
CA ILE A 179 2.89 33.18 -6.03
C ILE A 179 1.88 33.56 -7.11
N LEU A 180 0.73 32.88 -7.18
CA LEU A 180 -0.33 33.17 -8.15
C LEU A 180 -0.89 34.60 -8.02
N ASP A 181 -0.93 35.15 -6.81
CA ASP A 181 -1.34 36.54 -6.56
C ASP A 181 -0.44 37.58 -7.25
N THR A 182 0.76 37.18 -7.70
CA THR A 182 1.68 38.05 -8.45
C THR A 182 1.58 37.91 -9.97
N VAL A 183 0.85 36.92 -10.47
CA VAL A 183 0.75 36.56 -11.89
C VAL A 183 -0.43 37.27 -12.53
N ASP A 184 -0.20 38.00 -13.62
CA ASP A 184 -1.28 38.55 -14.43
C ASP A 184 -1.80 37.55 -15.49
N GLU A 185 -2.93 37.85 -16.13
CA GLU A 185 -3.55 36.95 -17.10
C GLU A 185 -2.66 36.65 -18.32
N VAL A 186 -1.84 37.60 -18.75
CA VAL A 186 -0.94 37.41 -19.90
C VAL A 186 0.17 36.45 -19.50
N GLU A 187 0.79 36.67 -18.35
CA GLU A 187 1.80 35.76 -17.81
C GLU A 187 1.24 34.36 -17.56
N ALA A 188 0.01 34.27 -17.05
CA ALA A 188 -0.63 33.00 -16.75
C ALA A 188 -0.79 32.09 -17.98
N ILE A 189 -0.96 32.71 -19.16
CA ILE A 189 -1.17 32.01 -20.43
C ILE A 189 0.15 31.80 -21.18
N ASP A 190 1.04 32.79 -21.18
CA ASP A 190 2.25 32.78 -22.00
C ASP A 190 3.44 32.06 -21.33
N LYS A 191 3.53 32.09 -19.99
CA LYS A 191 4.65 31.46 -19.26
C LYS A 191 4.38 30.00 -18.99
N HIS A 192 5.42 29.18 -19.15
CA HIS A 192 5.37 27.74 -18.98
C HIS A 192 5.86 27.35 -17.59
N ALA A 193 5.05 26.61 -16.84
CA ALA A 193 5.36 26.23 -15.46
C ALA A 193 5.86 24.80 -15.33
N ALA A 194 5.34 23.86 -16.14
CA ALA A 194 5.74 22.45 -16.08
C ALA A 194 5.85 21.88 -17.49
N GLY A 195 7.08 21.78 -18.01
CA GLY A 195 7.28 21.37 -19.40
C GLY A 195 6.61 22.36 -20.35
N HIS A 196 5.65 21.89 -21.15
CA HIS A 196 4.87 22.71 -22.08
C HIS A 196 3.55 23.24 -21.51
N TRP A 197 3.26 23.03 -20.22
CA TRP A 197 2.05 23.57 -19.61
C TRP A 197 2.21 25.03 -19.24
N SER A 198 1.22 25.85 -19.59
CA SER A 198 1.13 27.22 -19.07
C SER A 198 0.90 27.23 -17.55
N ILE A 199 1.08 28.37 -16.89
CA ILE A 199 0.68 28.53 -15.47
C ILE A 199 -0.82 28.25 -15.31
N SER A 200 -1.65 28.69 -16.25
CA SER A 200 -3.11 28.43 -16.27
C SER A 200 -3.41 26.93 -16.35
N ASP A 201 -2.71 26.18 -17.21
CA ASP A 201 -2.86 24.73 -17.33
C ASP A 201 -2.48 24.03 -16.03
N LEU A 202 -1.36 24.43 -15.42
CA LEU A 202 -0.90 23.89 -14.15
C LEU A 202 -1.94 24.14 -13.03
N VAL A 203 -2.51 25.33 -12.94
CA VAL A 203 -3.55 25.65 -11.94
C VAL A 203 -4.81 24.82 -12.17
N GLY A 204 -5.22 24.65 -13.44
CA GLY A 204 -6.32 23.77 -13.81
C GLY A 204 -6.07 22.32 -13.38
N HIS A 205 -4.86 21.80 -13.64
CA HIS A 205 -4.42 20.47 -13.23
C HIS A 205 -4.46 20.30 -11.71
N VAL A 206 -3.95 21.28 -10.94
CA VAL A 206 -3.99 21.25 -9.47
C VAL A 206 -5.43 21.19 -8.97
N ALA A 207 -6.33 21.98 -9.56
CA ALA A 207 -7.75 21.99 -9.21
C ALA A 207 -8.43 20.63 -9.49
N ASP A 208 -8.13 19.99 -10.63
CA ASP A 208 -8.70 18.69 -10.99
C ASP A 208 -8.24 17.58 -10.05
N TRP A 209 -6.96 17.53 -9.73
CA TRP A 209 -6.42 16.52 -8.82
C TRP A 209 -6.90 16.70 -7.39
N GLU A 210 -6.99 17.94 -6.90
CA GLU A 210 -7.60 18.21 -5.59
C GLU A 210 -9.08 17.81 -5.57
N GLN A 211 -9.82 18.02 -6.66
CA GLN A 211 -11.20 17.55 -6.78
C GLN A 211 -11.29 16.02 -6.70
N ARG A 212 -10.39 15.31 -7.37
CA ARG A 212 -10.33 13.84 -7.32
C ARG A 212 -9.98 13.34 -5.92
N MET A 213 -8.99 13.96 -5.26
CA MET A 213 -8.64 13.63 -3.87
C MET A 213 -9.80 13.89 -2.91
N LEU A 214 -10.55 15.00 -3.07
CA LEU A 214 -11.75 15.25 -2.26
C LEU A 214 -12.87 14.23 -2.52
N GLN A 215 -13.06 13.80 -3.77
CA GLN A 215 -14.05 12.76 -4.09
C GLN A 215 -13.66 11.42 -3.44
N ALA A 216 -12.37 11.05 -3.49
CA ALA A 216 -11.87 9.85 -2.83
C ALA A 216 -12.02 9.95 -1.31
N ALA A 217 -11.67 11.10 -0.71
CA ALA A 217 -11.83 11.38 0.70
C ALA A 217 -13.29 11.22 1.17
N ARG A 218 -14.24 11.73 0.37
CA ARG A 218 -15.68 11.56 0.63
C ARG A 218 -16.14 10.10 0.53
N HIS A 219 -15.61 9.33 -0.41
CA HIS A 219 -15.91 7.90 -0.51
C HIS A 219 -15.32 7.10 0.67
N ILE A 220 -14.09 7.43 1.11
CA ILE A 220 -13.49 6.82 2.30
C ILE A 220 -14.34 7.12 3.54
N TYR A 221 -14.84 8.35 3.66
CA TYR A 221 -15.72 8.78 4.75
C TYR A 221 -17.12 8.12 4.69
N ASP A 222 -17.73 8.08 3.50
CA ASP A 222 -19.03 7.46 3.23
C ASP A 222 -18.93 6.51 2.02
N PRO A 223 -18.75 5.21 2.26
CA PRO A 223 -18.65 4.20 1.21
C PRO A 223 -19.91 4.03 0.34
N ALA A 224 -21.05 4.64 0.72
CA ALA A 224 -22.23 4.68 -0.15
C ALA A 224 -22.05 5.65 -1.33
N LEU A 225 -21.11 6.58 -1.25
CA LEU A 225 -20.73 7.45 -2.36
C LEU A 225 -19.90 6.66 -3.40
N PRO A 226 -19.95 7.03 -4.69
CA PRO A 226 -19.15 6.35 -5.71
C PRO A 226 -17.64 6.50 -5.45
N ALA A 227 -16.90 5.40 -5.59
CA ALA A 227 -15.45 5.44 -5.61
C ALA A 227 -14.96 6.24 -6.82
N VAL A 228 -13.83 6.94 -6.66
CA VAL A 228 -13.16 7.60 -7.78
C VAL A 228 -12.51 6.52 -8.63
N PRO A 229 -12.86 6.39 -9.94
CA PRO A 229 -12.22 5.41 -10.79
C PRO A 229 -10.71 5.68 -10.86
N PRO A 230 -9.85 4.68 -10.63
CA PRO A 230 -8.41 4.87 -10.72
C PRO A 230 -8.03 5.31 -12.14
N VAL A 231 -7.00 6.13 -12.20
CA VAL A 231 -6.31 6.53 -13.42
C VAL A 231 -5.65 5.27 -14.01
N ASP A 232 -6.19 4.72 -15.10
CA ASP A 232 -5.64 3.49 -15.73
C ASP A 232 -4.23 3.74 -16.29
N ASP A 233 -3.29 2.83 -15.99
CA ASP A 233 -1.90 2.86 -16.46
C ASP A 233 -1.77 2.88 -17.99
N TYR A 234 -2.80 2.45 -18.71
CA TYR A 234 -2.82 2.38 -20.19
C TYR A 234 -3.40 3.63 -20.88
N ALA A 235 -3.95 4.58 -20.14
CA ALA A 235 -4.38 5.83 -20.76
C ALA A 235 -3.16 6.73 -20.97
N LEU A 236 -2.99 7.18 -22.22
CA LEU A 236 -2.14 8.31 -22.60
C LEU A 236 -2.11 9.34 -21.46
N ASP A 237 -0.90 9.71 -21.01
CA ASP A 237 -0.59 10.66 -19.94
C ASP A 237 -1.84 11.38 -19.41
N TRP A 238 -2.46 10.83 -18.38
CA TRP A 238 -3.76 11.30 -17.89
C TRP A 238 -3.75 12.78 -17.54
N ASP A 239 -2.58 13.30 -17.16
CA ASP A 239 -2.39 14.71 -16.92
C ASP A 239 -2.57 15.52 -18.20
N GLU A 240 -2.06 15.05 -19.34
CA GLU A 240 -2.32 15.66 -20.66
C GLU A 240 -3.80 15.61 -21.02
N VAL A 241 -4.53 14.54 -20.65
CA VAL A 241 -5.97 14.46 -20.88
C VAL A 241 -6.72 15.51 -20.04
N LEU A 242 -6.33 15.73 -18.79
CA LEU A 242 -6.93 16.75 -17.92
C LEU A 242 -6.63 18.17 -18.45
N VAL A 243 -5.38 18.45 -18.81
CA VAL A 243 -4.98 19.72 -19.43
C VAL A 243 -5.75 19.95 -20.75
N ALA A 244 -5.82 18.95 -21.63
CA ALA A 244 -6.57 19.06 -22.88
C ALA A 244 -8.06 19.33 -22.67
N ARG A 245 -8.69 18.77 -21.63
CA ARG A 245 -10.10 19.08 -21.26
C ARG A 245 -10.27 20.53 -20.81
N ARG A 246 -9.20 21.16 -20.30
CA ARG A 246 -9.18 22.56 -19.86
C ARG A 246 -8.68 23.54 -20.91
N ALA A 247 -8.26 23.09 -22.09
CA ALA A 247 -7.72 23.94 -23.17
C ALA A 247 -8.66 25.06 -23.67
N GLY A 248 -9.96 25.00 -23.33
CA GLY A 248 -10.94 26.07 -23.61
C GLY A 248 -11.27 26.99 -22.44
N LYS A 249 -10.69 26.76 -21.26
CA LYS A 249 -10.93 27.58 -20.06
C LYS A 249 -9.96 28.76 -20.03
N SER A 250 -10.47 29.91 -19.63
CA SER A 250 -9.70 31.10 -19.35
C SER A 250 -8.96 31.00 -18.00
N TRP A 251 -7.92 31.82 -17.83
CA TRP A 251 -7.20 31.93 -16.56
C TRP A 251 -8.14 32.22 -15.36
N PRO A 252 -9.08 33.18 -15.43
CA PRO A 252 -10.04 33.42 -14.35
C PRO A 252 -10.90 32.19 -14.00
N GLU A 253 -11.25 31.35 -14.99
CA GLU A 253 -12.03 30.12 -14.74
C GLU A 253 -11.20 29.06 -14.02
N ASN A 254 -9.97 28.81 -14.45
CA ASN A 254 -9.09 27.84 -13.78
C ASN A 254 -8.75 28.28 -12.35
N HIS A 255 -8.46 29.57 -12.15
CA HIS A 255 -8.21 30.14 -10.83
C HIS A 255 -9.46 30.07 -9.94
N HIS A 256 -10.65 30.37 -10.48
CA HIS A 256 -11.90 30.23 -9.74
C HIS A 256 -12.19 28.78 -9.33
N ASP A 257 -11.96 27.82 -10.22
CA ASP A 257 -12.13 26.39 -9.93
C ASP A 257 -11.22 25.95 -8.78
N LEU A 258 -9.96 26.41 -8.76
CA LEU A 258 -9.01 26.12 -7.68
C LEU A 258 -9.50 26.65 -6.33
N LEU A 259 -9.90 27.92 -6.27
CA LEU A 259 -10.44 28.52 -5.03
C LEU A 259 -11.70 27.79 -4.55
N LYS A 260 -12.58 27.44 -5.49
CA LYS A 260 -13.82 26.72 -5.18
C LYS A 260 -13.54 25.34 -4.60
N ILE A 261 -12.56 24.60 -5.14
CA ILE A 261 -12.23 23.27 -4.59
C ILE A 261 -11.54 23.37 -3.23
N GLN A 262 -10.66 24.36 -3.02
CA GLN A 262 -10.03 24.60 -1.72
C GLN A 262 -11.07 24.84 -0.62
N VAL A 263 -12.08 25.67 -0.88
CA VAL A 263 -13.21 25.90 0.05
C VAL A 263 -13.99 24.61 0.29
N ALA A 264 -14.20 23.78 -0.74
CA ALA A 264 -14.91 22.52 -0.58
C ALA A 264 -14.13 21.50 0.27
N VAL A 265 -12.79 21.48 0.15
CA VAL A 265 -11.94 20.68 1.04
C VAL A 265 -11.99 21.21 2.47
N ASP A 266 -11.86 22.52 2.67
CA ASP A 266 -11.93 23.11 4.01
C ASP A 266 -13.26 22.80 4.72
N ASN A 267 -14.38 22.89 3.99
CA ASN A 267 -15.69 22.52 4.53
C ASN A 267 -15.75 21.04 4.91
N PHE A 268 -15.22 20.15 4.08
CA PHE A 268 -15.16 18.72 4.38
C PHE A 268 -14.34 18.44 5.64
N LEU A 269 -13.19 19.10 5.80
CA LEU A 269 -12.29 18.90 6.95
C LEU A 269 -12.90 19.37 8.28
N ILE A 270 -13.75 20.41 8.26
CA ILE A 270 -14.44 20.92 9.46
C ILE A 270 -15.38 19.86 10.06
N ASP A 271 -15.96 19.00 9.22
CA ASP A 271 -16.95 18.01 9.63
C ASP A 271 -16.33 16.69 10.14
N LEU A 272 -15.01 16.50 9.99
CA LEU A 272 -14.32 15.26 10.40
C LEU A 272 -14.14 15.18 11.93
N LEU A 273 -14.50 14.03 12.49
CA LEU A 273 -14.20 13.64 13.87
C LEU A 273 -12.80 13.04 13.97
N PRO A 274 -12.17 13.02 15.17
CA PRO A 274 -10.82 12.45 15.33
C PRO A 274 -10.67 11.01 14.84
N GLY A 275 -11.70 10.18 14.96
CA GLY A 275 -11.68 8.79 14.48
C GLY A 275 -11.73 8.67 12.96
N ASP A 276 -12.29 9.66 12.25
CA ASP A 276 -12.50 9.60 10.80
C ASP A 276 -11.18 9.63 10.02
N TRP A 277 -10.15 10.24 10.61
CA TRP A 277 -8.80 10.32 10.03
C TRP A 277 -8.15 8.94 9.84
N LYS A 278 -8.59 7.94 10.61
CA LYS A 278 -8.13 6.56 10.54
C LYS A 278 -8.90 5.71 9.53
N LEU A 279 -10.00 6.23 8.97
CA LEU A 279 -10.77 5.50 7.95
C LEU A 279 -9.89 5.25 6.73
N ARG A 280 -10.02 4.06 6.16
CA ARG A 280 -9.18 3.59 5.05
C ARG A 280 -10.03 3.27 3.83
N GLY A 281 -9.50 3.55 2.65
CA GLY A 281 -10.13 3.18 1.39
C GLY A 281 -9.32 3.61 0.18
N PRO A 282 -9.88 3.44 -1.03
CA PRO A 282 -9.13 3.59 -2.27
C PRO A 282 -8.70 5.03 -2.53
N PHE A 283 -7.47 5.20 -3.01
CA PHE A 283 -6.95 6.46 -3.48
C PHE A 283 -7.31 6.70 -4.95
N PRO A 284 -7.21 7.96 -5.45
CA PRO A 284 -7.59 8.26 -6.84
C PRO A 284 -6.54 7.83 -7.89
N TRP A 285 -5.39 7.31 -7.46
CA TRP A 285 -4.34 6.73 -8.30
C TRP A 285 -4.38 5.19 -8.29
N PRO A 286 -3.86 4.52 -9.33
CA PRO A 286 -4.05 3.08 -9.52
C PRO A 286 -3.42 2.21 -8.43
N ASP A 287 -4.11 1.10 -8.14
CA ASP A 287 -3.69 0.01 -7.26
C ASP A 287 -3.21 0.46 -5.86
N ASP A 288 -3.80 1.53 -5.33
CA ASP A 288 -3.44 2.07 -4.01
C ASP A 288 -4.66 2.47 -3.18
N GLN A 289 -4.44 2.53 -1.88
CA GLN A 289 -5.43 2.86 -0.85
C GLN A 289 -4.69 3.41 0.36
N GLY A 290 -5.40 3.84 1.39
CA GLY A 290 -4.75 4.22 2.64
C GLY A 290 -5.70 4.99 3.53
N SER A 291 -5.14 5.62 4.56
CA SER A 291 -5.94 6.39 5.51
C SER A 291 -6.40 7.72 4.92
N LEU A 292 -7.52 8.23 5.45
CA LEU A 292 -7.99 9.58 5.15
C LEU A 292 -6.92 10.62 5.50
N ALA A 293 -6.21 10.43 6.62
CA ALA A 293 -5.07 11.26 7.02
C ALA A 293 -3.99 11.35 5.94
N GLU A 294 -3.58 10.21 5.38
CA GLU A 294 -2.57 10.15 4.31
C GLU A 294 -3.08 10.82 3.03
N LEU A 295 -4.35 10.61 2.64
CA LEU A 295 -4.92 11.26 1.46
C LEU A 295 -4.95 12.79 1.60
N ILE A 296 -5.31 13.33 2.77
CA ILE A 296 -5.32 14.78 3.02
C ILE A 296 -3.89 15.33 3.04
N ALA A 297 -2.92 14.61 3.63
CA ALA A 297 -1.52 15.00 3.56
C ALA A 297 -1.00 15.07 2.11
N ASN A 298 -1.44 14.13 1.25
CA ASN A 298 -1.10 14.14 -0.18
C ASN A 298 -1.63 15.38 -0.91
N ILE A 299 -2.74 15.98 -0.47
CA ILE A 299 -3.18 17.26 -1.04
C ILE A 299 -2.13 18.34 -0.80
N GLY A 300 -1.58 18.44 0.42
CA GLY A 300 -0.50 19.38 0.73
C GLY A 300 0.77 19.11 -0.09
N TRP A 301 1.21 17.85 -0.14
CA TRP A 301 2.37 17.44 -0.93
C TRP A 301 2.23 17.76 -2.42
N HIS A 302 1.02 17.64 -2.97
CA HIS A 302 0.76 18.00 -4.36
C HIS A 302 1.08 19.48 -4.63
N TYR A 303 0.69 20.40 -3.75
CA TYR A 303 1.09 21.81 -3.84
C TYR A 303 2.61 21.98 -3.72
N ASP A 304 3.25 21.29 -2.78
CA ASP A 304 4.71 21.37 -2.59
C ASP A 304 5.50 20.91 -3.83
N ASN A 305 4.98 19.94 -4.59
CA ASN A 305 5.60 19.48 -5.83
C ASN A 305 5.52 20.48 -6.98
N HIS A 306 4.44 21.28 -7.04
CA HIS A 306 4.20 22.22 -8.14
C HIS A 306 4.64 23.64 -7.82
N THR A 307 4.78 24.00 -6.54
CA THR A 307 5.24 25.32 -6.10
C THR A 307 6.64 25.69 -6.65
N PRO A 308 7.66 24.80 -6.64
CA PRO A 308 8.96 25.09 -7.23
C PRO A 308 8.89 25.38 -8.73
N LYS A 309 8.10 24.59 -9.46
CA LYS A 309 7.88 24.69 -10.91
C LYS A 309 7.24 26.03 -11.27
N LEU A 310 6.20 26.42 -10.54
CA LEU A 310 5.55 27.72 -10.67
C LEU A 310 6.52 28.88 -10.37
N ARG A 311 7.32 28.75 -9.30
CA ARG A 311 8.30 29.78 -8.90
C ARG A 311 9.39 29.99 -9.94
N GLU A 312 9.84 28.92 -10.59
CA GLU A 312 10.81 28.99 -11.69
C GLU A 312 10.23 29.74 -12.88
N SER A 313 8.99 29.41 -13.28
CA SER A 313 8.27 30.05 -14.39
C SER A 313 8.23 31.57 -14.33
N ILE A 314 8.06 32.16 -13.14
CA ILE A 314 7.86 33.61 -12.98
C ILE A 314 9.19 34.38 -12.92
N ARG A 315 10.32 33.68 -12.70
CA ARG A 315 11.66 34.32 -12.64
C ARG A 315 12.25 34.64 -14.01
N ASP A 316 11.77 33.95 -15.05
CA ASP A 316 12.12 34.15 -16.46
C ASP A 316 11.20 35.19 -17.12
#